data_AF-A0A9Q1HLK0-F1
#
_entry.id   AF-A0A9Q1HLK0-F1
#
_cell.length_a   1.000
_cell.length_b   1.000
_cell.length_c   1.000
_cell.angle_alpha   90.00
_cell.angle_beta   90.00
_cell.angle_gamma   90.00
#
_symmetry.space_group_name_H-M   'P 1'
#
loop_
_entity.id
_entity.type
_entity.pdbx_description
1 polymer ?
#
loop_
_entity_poly.entity_id
_entity_poly.type
_entity_poly.pdbx_seq_one_letter_code
_entity_poly.pdbx_strand_id
1 'polypeptide(L)'
;MESFEMFTRVDCFLEMEFSNFKEESKPRSRLFAFRNDYIDMILLLLQFLRAEPLGDWLLHLSVTAAITPHFFAFDRPTYSKWLPFYLADMNNLPQSHPIAHQEFIDSSKSFSELLWKYIL
;
A
#
# COMPACT_ATOMS: atom_id res chain seq x y z
N MET A 1 4.10 14.37 26.94
CA MET A 1 2.74 14.06 26.44
C MET A 1 2.20 15.24 25.65
N GLU A 2 2.20 16.45 26.21
CA GLU A 2 1.77 17.68 25.51
C GLU A 2 2.58 18.04 24.25
N SER A 3 3.88 17.74 24.22
CA SER A 3 4.74 17.95 23.04
C SER A 3 4.42 17.01 21.87
N PHE A 4 3.92 15.80 22.15
CA PHE A 4 3.51 14.83 21.13
C PHE A 4 2.13 15.18 20.56
N GLU A 5 1.22 15.66 21.40
CA GLU A 5 -0.08 16.18 20.98
C GLU A 5 0.03 17.49 20.16
N MET A 6 1.00 18.34 20.49
CA MET A 6 1.28 19.55 19.71
C MET A 6 1.87 19.22 18.34
N PHE A 7 2.80 18.26 18.26
CA PHE A 7 3.38 17.79 17.00
C PHE A 7 2.32 17.14 16.09
N THR A 8 1.53 16.20 16.63
CA THR A 8 0.44 15.55 15.89
C THR A 8 -0.66 16.53 15.45
N ARG A 9 -0.93 17.59 16.23
CA ARG A 9 -1.87 18.65 15.84
C ARG A 9 -1.33 19.51 14.69
N VAL A 10 -0.02 19.79 14.67
CA VAL A 10 0.62 20.53 13.56
C VAL A 10 0.64 19.68 12.29
N ASP A 11 0.95 18.39 12.40
CA ASP A 11 0.91 17.47 11.25
C ASP A 11 -0.50 17.37 10.64
N CYS A 12 -1.52 17.19 11.49
CA CYS A 12 -2.92 17.15 11.06
C CYS A 12 -3.38 18.45 10.37
N PHE A 13 -2.94 19.60 10.90
CA PHE A 13 -3.24 20.90 10.30
C PHE A 13 -2.60 21.04 8.91
N LEU A 14 -1.33 20.66 8.76
CA LEU A 14 -0.62 20.70 7.47
C LEU A 14 -1.20 19.72 6.46
N GLU A 15 -1.61 18.53 6.88
CA GLU A 15 -2.29 17.56 6.03
C GLU A 15 -3.62 18.10 5.49
N MET A 16 -4.39 18.76 6.35
CA MET A 16 -5.67 19.38 5.97
C MET A 16 -5.47 20.54 4.98
N GLU A 17 -4.53 21.45 5.24
CA GLU A 17 -4.20 22.55 4.34
C GLU A 17 -3.71 22.05 2.98
N PHE A 18 -2.82 21.04 2.97
CA PHE A 18 -2.34 20.45 1.73
C PHE A 18 -3.47 19.76 0.95
N SER A 19 -4.40 19.09 1.64
CA SER A 19 -5.58 18.50 1.00
C SER A 19 -6.48 19.57 0.38
N ASN A 20 -6.73 20.67 1.09
CA ASN A 20 -7.52 21.80 0.57
C ASN A 20 -6.87 22.40 -0.69
N PHE A 21 -5.55 22.61 -0.66
CA PHE A 21 -4.79 23.08 -1.82
C PHE A 21 -4.91 22.15 -3.03
N LYS A 22 -4.85 20.83 -2.82
CA LYS A 22 -5.03 19.84 -3.89
C LYS A 22 -6.43 19.95 -4.51
N GLU A 23 -7.47 19.98 -3.69
CA GLU A 23 -8.86 20.04 -4.15
C GLU A 23 -9.18 21.35 -4.90
N GLU A 24 -8.61 22.47 -4.48
CA GLU A 24 -8.75 23.74 -5.20
C GLU A 24 -7.98 23.75 -6.53
N SER A 25 -6.82 23.10 -6.60
CA SER A 25 -5.91 23.17 -7.73
C SER A 25 -6.24 22.17 -8.84
N LYS A 26 -6.81 21.01 -8.50
CA LYS A 26 -7.26 19.97 -9.46
C LYS A 26 -8.21 20.51 -10.56
N PRO A 27 -9.29 21.25 -10.27
CA PRO A 27 -10.18 21.77 -11.31
C PRO A 27 -9.56 22.92 -12.12
N ARG A 28 -8.58 23.65 -11.55
CA ARG A 28 -7.92 24.80 -12.19
C ARG A 28 -6.95 24.37 -13.29
N SER A 29 -6.34 23.19 -13.18
CA SER A 29 -5.34 22.72 -14.14
C SER A 29 -5.39 21.20 -14.32
N ARG A 30 -5.65 20.77 -15.56
CA ARG A 30 -5.61 19.34 -15.93
C ARG A 30 -4.22 18.73 -15.69
N LEU A 31 -3.16 19.51 -15.89
CA LEU A 31 -1.79 19.05 -15.64
C LEU A 31 -1.54 18.86 -14.15
N PHE A 32 -2.12 19.72 -13.30
CA PHE A 32 -2.03 19.56 -11.86
C PHE A 32 -2.76 18.29 -11.40
N ALA A 33 -3.98 18.07 -11.88
CA ALA A 33 -4.74 16.85 -11.57
C ALA A 33 -3.95 15.59 -11.95
N PHE A 34 -3.42 15.53 -13.18
CA PHE A 34 -2.57 14.41 -13.62
C PHE A 34 -1.34 14.21 -12.72
N ARG A 35 -0.61 15.29 -12.38
CA ARG A 35 0.57 15.19 -11.52
C ARG A 35 0.20 14.74 -10.11
N ASN A 36 -0.92 15.20 -9.59
CA ASN A 36 -1.42 14.78 -8.28
C ASN A 36 -1.69 13.28 -8.26
N ASP A 37 -2.46 12.78 -9.24
CA ASP A 37 -2.81 11.36 -9.32
C ASP A 37 -1.56 10.48 -9.52
N TYR A 38 -0.58 10.97 -10.29
CA TYR A 38 0.71 10.30 -10.45
C TYR A 38 1.52 10.25 -9.16
N ILE A 39 1.56 11.33 -8.38
CA ILE A 39 2.23 11.36 -7.07
C ILE A 39 1.53 10.39 -6.11
N ASP A 40 0.19 10.41 -6.04
CA ASP A 40 -0.59 9.50 -5.19
C ASP A 40 -0.27 8.03 -5.52
N MET A 41 -0.16 7.70 -6.80
CA MET A 41 0.29 6.38 -7.26
C MET A 41 1.74 6.05 -6.85
N ILE A 42 2.69 6.98 -6.97
CA ILE A 42 4.08 6.76 -6.50
C ILE A 42 4.10 6.51 -4.99
N LEU A 43 3.31 7.27 -4.22
CA LEU A 43 3.23 7.10 -2.77
C LEU A 43 2.72 5.70 -2.41
N LEU A 44 1.73 5.16 -3.13
CA LEU A 44 1.30 3.77 -2.98
C LEU A 44 2.44 2.79 -3.28
N LEU A 45 3.20 3.00 -4.36
CA LEU A 45 4.35 2.15 -4.68
C LEU A 45 5.44 2.20 -3.60
N LEU A 46 5.72 3.38 -3.03
CA LEU A 46 6.68 3.52 -1.93
C LEU A 46 6.18 2.84 -0.65
N GLN A 47 4.88 2.90 -0.35
CA GLN A 47 4.28 2.18 0.76
C GLN A 47 4.40 0.66 0.57
N PHE A 48 4.22 0.16 -0.65
CA PHE A 48 4.41 -1.25 -0.98
C PHE A 48 5.86 -1.69 -0.72
N LEU A 49 6.82 -0.92 -1.22
CA LEU A 49 8.26 -1.17 -1.00
C LEU A 49 8.65 -1.06 0.47
N ARG A 50 7.96 -0.24 1.26
CA ARG A 50 8.18 -0.12 2.70
C ARG A 50 7.56 -1.27 3.50
N ALA A 51 6.42 -1.80 3.05
CA ALA A 51 5.75 -2.90 3.74
C ALA A 51 6.55 -4.21 3.68
N GLU A 52 7.24 -4.45 2.54
CA GLU A 52 8.05 -5.65 2.30
C GLU A 52 9.09 -5.94 3.40
N PRO A 53 9.99 -5.00 3.81
CA PRO A 53 11.00 -5.28 4.83
C PRO A 53 10.48 -5.20 6.27
N LEU A 54 9.38 -4.47 6.51
CA LEU A 54 8.82 -4.31 7.85
C LEU A 54 8.04 -5.55 8.32
N GLY A 55 7.70 -6.47 7.39
CA GLY A 55 6.87 -7.64 7.69
C GLY A 55 5.44 -7.26 8.07
N ASP A 56 4.98 -6.05 7.73
CA ASP A 56 3.59 -5.65 7.95
C ASP A 56 2.72 -6.24 6.85
N TRP A 57 2.23 -7.46 7.11
CA TRP A 57 1.46 -8.25 6.17
C TRP A 57 0.13 -7.58 5.77
N LEU A 58 -0.56 -6.96 6.72
CA LEU A 58 -1.83 -6.29 6.46
C LEU A 58 -1.62 -5.03 5.61
N LEU A 59 -0.55 -4.27 5.89
CA LEU A 59 -0.17 -3.15 5.05
C LEU A 59 0.23 -3.61 3.65
N HIS A 60 1.00 -4.70 3.52
CA HIS A 60 1.37 -5.26 2.23
C HIS A 60 0.13 -5.61 1.38
N LEU A 61 -0.86 -6.33 1.95
CA LEU A 61 -2.07 -6.71 1.22
C LEU A 61 -2.95 -5.50 0.85
N SER A 62 -3.13 -4.56 1.78
CA SER A 62 -3.93 -3.36 1.52
C SER A 62 -3.33 -2.50 0.40
N VAL A 63 -2.01 -2.30 0.41
CA VAL A 63 -1.33 -1.52 -0.63
C VAL A 63 -1.30 -2.30 -1.95
N THR A 64 -1.12 -3.62 -1.92
CA THR A 64 -1.19 -4.48 -3.12
C THR A 64 -2.55 -4.39 -3.80
N ALA A 65 -3.63 -4.37 -3.03
CA ALA A 65 -4.98 -4.15 -3.55
C ALA A 65 -5.13 -2.75 -4.16
N ALA A 66 -4.62 -1.72 -3.48
CA ALA A 66 -4.69 -0.33 -3.97
C ALA A 66 -3.87 -0.09 -5.26
N ILE A 67 -2.73 -0.77 -5.43
CA ILE A 67 -1.87 -0.61 -6.62
C ILE A 67 -2.32 -1.45 -7.82
N THR A 68 -3.10 -2.51 -7.61
CA THR A 68 -3.54 -3.44 -8.67
C THR A 68 -4.23 -2.72 -9.86
N PRO A 69 -5.15 -1.76 -9.67
CA PRO A 69 -5.75 -1.00 -10.78
C PRO A 69 -4.73 -0.20 -11.60
N HIS A 70 -3.65 0.27 -10.98
CA HIS A 70 -2.61 1.01 -11.68
C HIS A 70 -1.82 0.10 -12.65
N PHE A 71 -1.58 -1.16 -12.32
CA PHE A 71 -0.96 -2.12 -13.25
C PHE A 71 -1.81 -2.38 -14.50
N PHE A 72 -3.14 -2.29 -14.38
CA PHE A 72 -4.04 -2.32 -15.53
C PHE A 72 -3.89 -1.05 -16.38
N ALA A 73 -3.83 0.13 -15.75
CA ALA A 73 -3.66 1.41 -16.43
C ALA A 73 -2.31 1.54 -17.19
N PHE A 74 -1.24 0.92 -16.69
CA PHE A 74 0.09 0.93 -17.34
C PHE A 74 0.35 -0.23 -18.31
N ASP A 75 -0.70 -0.97 -18.68
CA ASP A 75 -0.59 -2.08 -19.63
C ASP A 75 0.47 -3.12 -19.21
N ARG A 76 0.41 -3.54 -17.95
CA ARG A 76 1.24 -4.61 -17.39
C ARG A 76 0.39 -5.88 -17.21
N PRO A 77 0.06 -6.59 -18.30
CA PRO A 77 -0.96 -7.65 -18.31
C PRO A 77 -0.62 -8.83 -17.41
N THR A 78 0.66 -9.14 -17.24
CA THR A 78 1.11 -10.20 -16.32
C THR A 78 0.72 -9.84 -14.88
N TYR A 79 1.12 -8.65 -14.42
CA TYR A 79 0.85 -8.22 -13.06
C TYR A 79 -0.64 -7.95 -12.82
N SER A 80 -1.32 -7.29 -13.77
CA SER A 80 -2.75 -7.01 -13.64
C SER A 80 -3.59 -8.28 -13.58
N LYS A 81 -3.15 -9.37 -14.22
CA LYS A 81 -3.82 -10.67 -14.14
C LYS A 81 -3.51 -11.41 -12.84
N TRP A 82 -2.24 -11.52 -12.45
CA TRP A 82 -1.84 -12.38 -11.33
C TRP A 82 -2.06 -11.75 -9.94
N LEU A 83 -1.99 -10.43 -9.81
CA LEU A 83 -2.17 -9.75 -8.52
C LEU A 83 -3.56 -9.98 -7.89
N PRO A 84 -4.68 -9.92 -8.62
CA PRO A 84 -5.99 -10.30 -8.07
C PRO A 84 -6.05 -11.75 -7.56
N PHE A 85 -5.43 -12.71 -8.26
CA PHE A 85 -5.37 -14.10 -7.80
C PHE A 85 -4.55 -14.23 -6.52
N TYR A 86 -3.37 -13.60 -6.50
CA TYR A 86 -2.54 -13.53 -5.30
C TYR A 86 -3.33 -12.96 -4.11
N LEU A 87 -4.03 -11.83 -4.29
CA LEU A 87 -4.85 -11.23 -3.24
C LEU A 87 -5.96 -12.17 -2.75
N ALA A 88 -6.63 -12.89 -3.65
CA ALA A 88 -7.66 -13.86 -3.28
C ALA A 88 -7.07 -15.02 -2.45
N ASP A 89 -5.95 -15.57 -2.87
CA ASP A 89 -5.26 -16.66 -2.17
C ASP A 89 -4.78 -16.21 -0.79
N MET A 90 -4.16 -15.02 -0.71
CA MET A 90 -3.65 -14.45 0.52
C MET A 90 -4.76 -14.11 1.52
N ASN A 91 -5.91 -13.62 1.06
CA ASN A 91 -7.09 -13.41 1.92
C ASN A 91 -7.72 -14.74 2.38
N ASN A 92 -7.50 -15.84 1.66
CA ASN A 92 -7.98 -17.17 2.02
C ASN A 92 -6.96 -17.98 2.86
N LEU A 93 -5.78 -17.44 3.14
CA LEU A 93 -4.78 -18.09 4.00
C LEU A 93 -5.28 -18.48 5.39
N PRO A 94 -6.10 -17.68 6.11
CA PRO A 94 -6.60 -18.06 7.43
C PRO A 94 -7.38 -19.39 7.42
N GLN A 95 -8.05 -19.69 6.31
CA GLN A 95 -8.88 -20.89 6.17
C GLN A 95 -8.09 -22.06 5.57
N SER A 96 -7.23 -21.79 4.59
CA SER A 96 -6.48 -22.83 3.89
C SER A 96 -5.23 -23.28 4.67
N HIS A 97 -4.47 -22.35 5.23
CA HIS A 97 -3.17 -22.59 5.87
C HIS A 97 -3.00 -21.69 7.11
N PRO A 98 -3.70 -21.99 8.22
CA PRO A 98 -3.73 -21.12 9.40
C PRO A 98 -2.35 -20.92 10.05
N ILE A 99 -1.47 -21.93 9.96
CA ILE A 99 -0.09 -21.85 10.49
C ILE A 99 0.74 -20.82 9.71
N ALA A 100 0.66 -20.84 8.38
CA ALA A 100 1.35 -19.87 7.54
C ALA A 100 0.81 -18.45 7.77
N HIS A 101 -0.53 -18.31 7.85
CA HIS A 101 -1.16 -17.02 8.18
C HIS A 101 -0.67 -16.47 9.51
N GLN A 102 -0.58 -17.32 10.54
CA GLN A 102 -0.07 -16.91 11.84
C GLN A 102 1.40 -16.48 11.78
N GLU A 103 2.25 -17.19 11.03
CA GLU A 103 3.64 -16.75 10.81
C GLU A 103 3.73 -15.39 10.11
N PHE A 104 2.83 -15.07 9.16
CA PHE A 104 2.80 -13.76 8.51
C PHE A 104 2.37 -12.61 9.42
N ILE A 105 1.46 -12.87 10.37
CA ILE A 105 1.01 -11.85 11.33
C ILE A 105 2.03 -11.66 12.47
N ASP A 106 2.62 -12.75 12.95
CA ASP A 106 3.49 -12.74 14.13
C ASP A 106 4.94 -12.32 13.80
N SER A 107 5.39 -12.50 12.56
CA SER A 107 6.78 -12.23 12.19
C SER A 107 6.94 -10.87 11.50
N SER A 108 7.82 -10.03 12.04
CA SER A 108 8.35 -8.85 11.33
C SER A 108 9.33 -9.23 10.21
N LYS A 109 9.21 -10.43 9.66
CA LYS A 109 10.11 -10.96 8.64
C LYS A 109 9.60 -10.54 7.28
N SER A 110 10.52 -10.29 6.35
CA SER A 110 10.10 -9.87 5.02
C SER A 110 9.36 -11.00 4.31
N PHE A 111 8.38 -10.66 3.49
CA PHE A 111 7.63 -11.63 2.68
C PHE A 111 8.57 -12.50 1.83
N SER A 112 9.63 -11.88 1.29
CA SER A 112 10.67 -12.58 0.54
C SER A 112 11.40 -13.67 1.33
N GLU A 113 11.59 -13.53 2.64
CA GLU A 113 12.24 -14.54 3.49
C GLU A 113 11.34 -15.74 3.76
N LEU A 114 10.03 -15.52 3.86
CA LEU A 114 9.05 -16.57 4.13
C LEU A 114 8.70 -17.37 2.87
N LEU A 115 8.66 -16.74 1.70
CA LEU A 115 8.37 -17.43 0.43
C LEU A 115 9.34 -18.58 0.13
N TRP A 116 10.65 -18.41 0.40
CA TRP A 116 11.64 -19.49 0.14
C TRP A 116 11.44 -20.72 1.02
N LYS A 117 10.78 -20.58 2.18
CA LYS A 117 10.52 -21.68 3.12
C LYS A 117 9.33 -22.56 2.71
N TYR A 118 8.43 -22.03 1.87
CA TYR A 118 7.16 -22.68 1.53
C TYR A 118 7.01 -23.05 0.04
N ILE A 119 7.97 -22.66 -0.81
CA ILE A 119 7.95 -22.90 -2.28
C ILE A 119 9.09 -23.85 -2.74
N LEU A 120 10.01 -24.25 -1.86
CA LEU A 120 11.02 -25.30 -2.08
C LEU A 120 10.97 -26.31 -0.92
#